data_AF-A0A7X5Q4X1-F1
#
_entry.id   AF-A0A7X5Q4X1-F1
#
_cell.length_a   1.000
_cell.length_b   1.000
_cell.length_c   1.000
_cell.angle_alpha   90.00
_cell.angle_beta   90.00
_cell.angle_gamma   90.00
#
_symmetry.space_group_name_H-M   'P 1'
#
loop_
_entity.id
_entity.type
_entity.pdbx_description
1 polymer ?
#
loop_
_entity_poly.entity_id
_entity_poly.type
_entity_poly.pdbx_seq_one_letter_code
_entity_poly.pdbx_strand_id
1 'polypeptide(L)'
;MKKKHRHFLLFFGFALSAIILMAGLFNRRESGFTLEKIRSPFEPSSKWAVDDFVESEKENLREILSQDFNYLGSGAQCYAFLSADGNYVIKFFKIKHLLPKKWLKLIPLPGLDDYRFKKIDRRILRHRELFSSYKIAYEELKKETGLVFIHLNKSKDLEIRAKLYDRMRNCSCINLDDFEFIVQKKAQLVRDRITFLMQRDRHEETLNVIQTLLEQVVVQCKKGFIDRDSGVSHNYGFVGDQVIHFDVGQITRDESAKVPSYYQREVLRIGRKLEDWIEVNYPALMPELEEIIDSMIDPSREA
;
A
#
# COMPACT_ATOMS: atom_id res chain seq x y z
N MET A 1 -5.21 -50.65 32.25
CA MET A 1 -5.65 -49.28 31.88
C MET A 1 -4.52 -48.33 31.42
N LYS A 2 -3.32 -48.35 32.01
CA LYS A 2 -2.22 -47.40 31.68
C LYS A 2 -1.72 -47.43 30.21
N LYS A 3 -1.69 -48.59 29.54
CA LYS A 3 -1.24 -48.70 28.14
C LYS A 3 -2.16 -48.02 27.12
N LYS A 4 -3.48 -48.18 27.25
CA LYS A 4 -4.48 -47.55 26.35
C LYS A 4 -4.45 -46.02 26.46
N HIS A 5 -4.26 -45.50 27.68
CA HIS A 5 -4.15 -44.05 27.91
C HIS A 5 -2.88 -43.45 27.28
N ARG A 6 -1.76 -44.19 27.31
CA ARG A 6 -0.51 -43.78 26.66
C ARG A 6 -0.64 -43.73 25.14
N HIS A 7 -1.34 -44.68 24.52
CA HIS A 7 -1.57 -44.68 23.07
C HIS A 7 -2.52 -43.56 22.64
N PHE A 8 -3.53 -43.26 23.47
CA PHE A 8 -4.44 -42.13 23.24
C PHE A 8 -3.71 -40.78 23.29
N LEU A 9 -2.86 -40.55 24.30
CA LEU A 9 -2.05 -39.34 24.41
C LEU A 9 -1.04 -39.17 23.27
N LEU A 10 -0.39 -40.27 22.84
CA LEU A 10 0.52 -40.26 21.69
C LEU A 10 -0.22 -39.93 20.38
N PHE A 11 -1.41 -40.50 20.17
CA PHE A 11 -2.24 -40.19 19.02
C PHE A 11 -2.67 -38.71 19.00
N PHE A 12 -3.08 -38.16 20.15
CA PHE A 12 -3.48 -36.76 20.24
C PHE A 12 -2.29 -35.80 20.02
N GLY A 13 -1.11 -36.14 20.53
CA GLY A 13 0.14 -35.40 20.25
C GLY A 13 0.54 -35.43 18.78
N PHE A 14 0.38 -36.58 18.12
CA PHE A 14 0.64 -36.71 16.68
C PHE A 14 -0.39 -35.93 15.84
N ALA A 15 -1.68 -36.00 16.19
CA ALA A 15 -2.72 -35.21 15.53
C ALA A 15 -2.48 -33.70 15.69
N LEU A 16 -2.12 -33.24 16.89
CA LEU A 16 -1.84 -31.83 17.16
C LEU A 16 -0.59 -31.35 16.40
N SER A 17 0.48 -32.12 16.38
CA SER A 17 1.70 -31.79 15.61
C SER A 17 1.45 -31.81 14.10
N ALA A 18 0.66 -32.75 13.59
CA ALA A 18 0.22 -32.77 12.18
C ALA A 18 -0.62 -31.53 11.83
N ILE A 19 -1.52 -31.08 12.73
CA ILE A 19 -2.28 -29.83 12.56
C ILE A 19 -1.35 -28.62 12.56
N ILE A 20 -0.34 -28.56 13.44
CA ILE A 20 0.63 -27.47 13.49
C ILE A 20 1.50 -27.45 12.21
N LEU A 21 1.96 -28.61 11.74
CA LEU A 21 2.73 -28.74 10.49
C LEU A 21 1.89 -28.34 9.27
N MET A 22 0.65 -28.83 9.20
CA MET A 22 -0.30 -28.44 8.16
C MET A 22 -0.59 -26.94 8.20
N ALA A 23 -0.79 -26.34 9.38
CA ALA A 23 -0.97 -24.90 9.53
C ALA A 23 0.28 -24.11 9.11
N GLY A 24 1.48 -24.60 9.44
CA GLY A 24 2.74 -23.99 9.00
C GLY A 24 2.95 -24.04 7.49
N LEU A 25 2.65 -25.18 6.86
CA LEU A 25 2.70 -25.35 5.40
C LEU A 25 1.63 -24.51 4.69
N PHE A 26 0.42 -24.40 5.27
CA PHE A 26 -0.65 -23.55 4.76
C PHE A 26 -0.28 -22.07 4.83
N ASN A 27 0.30 -21.62 5.95
CA ASN A 27 0.78 -20.25 6.13
C ASN A 27 1.92 -19.89 5.16
N ARG A 28 2.83 -20.83 4.85
CA ARG A 28 3.88 -20.60 3.83
C ARG A 28 3.29 -20.45 2.42
N ARG A 29 2.27 -21.25 2.04
CA ARG A 29 1.53 -21.10 0.77
C ARG A 29 0.68 -19.81 0.70
N GLU A 30 0.22 -19.30 1.84
CA GLU A 30 -0.59 -18.08 1.87
C GLU A 30 0.18 -16.81 1.44
N SER A 31 1.51 -16.82 1.55
CA SER A 31 2.38 -15.68 1.25
C SER A 31 2.58 -15.38 -0.24
N GLY A 32 2.40 -16.38 -1.12
CA GLY A 32 2.58 -16.23 -2.57
C GLY A 32 1.45 -15.48 -3.27
N PHE A 33 1.73 -14.92 -4.45
CA PHE A 33 0.71 -14.42 -5.37
C PHE A 33 -0.01 -15.59 -6.07
N THR A 34 -1.32 -15.47 -6.27
CA THR A 34 -2.11 -16.30 -7.19
C THR A 34 -3.24 -15.47 -7.78
N LEU A 35 -3.71 -15.81 -8.99
CA LEU A 35 -4.80 -15.08 -9.66
C LEU A 35 -6.10 -15.07 -8.85
N GLU A 36 -6.40 -16.15 -8.14
CA GLU A 36 -7.58 -16.23 -7.26
C GLU A 36 -7.56 -15.16 -6.15
N LYS A 37 -6.37 -14.77 -5.66
CA LYS A 37 -6.25 -13.80 -4.56
C LYS A 37 -6.54 -12.36 -4.98
N ILE A 38 -6.50 -12.08 -6.29
CA ILE A 38 -6.78 -10.76 -6.88
C ILE A 38 -8.09 -10.72 -7.66
N ARG A 39 -8.73 -11.87 -7.93
CA ARG A 39 -10.03 -11.93 -8.60
C ARG A 39 -11.14 -11.55 -7.63
N SER A 40 -11.97 -10.57 -8.01
CA SER A 40 -13.12 -10.17 -7.22
C SER A 40 -14.44 -10.70 -7.78
N PRO A 41 -15.45 -10.90 -6.91
CA PRO A 41 -16.84 -11.09 -7.31
C PRO A 41 -17.61 -9.76 -7.34
N PHE A 42 -16.93 -8.60 -7.31
CA PHE A 42 -17.60 -7.31 -7.27
C PHE A 42 -18.16 -6.97 -8.64
N GLU A 43 -19.40 -6.48 -8.63
CA GLU A 43 -20.06 -5.89 -9.79
C GLU A 43 -19.64 -4.42 -9.95
N PRO A 44 -19.58 -3.89 -11.17
CA PRO A 44 -19.33 -2.48 -11.41
C PRO A 44 -20.30 -1.58 -10.64
N SER A 45 -19.80 -0.48 -10.10
CA SER A 45 -20.61 0.50 -9.36
C SER A 45 -20.23 1.93 -9.78
N SER A 46 -21.24 2.76 -10.02
CA SER A 46 -21.05 4.20 -10.31
C SER A 46 -20.25 4.93 -9.21
N LYS A 47 -20.27 4.43 -7.97
CA LYS A 47 -19.47 4.96 -6.87
C LYS A 47 -17.96 4.93 -7.15
N TRP A 48 -17.51 3.95 -7.91
CA TRP A 48 -16.10 3.74 -8.24
C TRP A 48 -15.74 4.15 -9.67
N ALA A 49 -16.68 4.77 -10.38
CA ALA A 49 -16.38 5.40 -11.65
C ALA A 49 -15.41 6.57 -11.42
N VAL A 50 -14.47 6.70 -12.33
CA VAL A 50 -13.53 7.83 -12.43
C VAL A 50 -13.70 8.43 -13.82
N ASP A 51 -13.34 9.69 -13.98
CA ASP A 51 -13.45 10.36 -15.28
C ASP A 51 -12.63 9.66 -16.36
N ASP A 52 -13.18 9.66 -17.57
CA ASP A 52 -12.51 9.07 -18.73
C ASP A 52 -11.23 9.82 -19.07
N PHE A 53 -10.23 9.07 -19.51
CA PHE A 53 -8.95 9.60 -19.96
C PHE A 53 -9.09 10.38 -21.27
N VAL A 54 -8.27 11.42 -21.41
CA VAL A 54 -8.01 12.02 -22.73
C VAL A 54 -7.28 10.98 -23.59
N GLU A 55 -7.52 10.97 -24.91
CA GLU A 55 -7.00 9.92 -25.80
C GLU A 55 -5.47 9.74 -25.73
N SER A 56 -4.73 10.84 -25.53
CA SER A 56 -3.27 10.79 -25.32
C SER A 56 -2.84 10.05 -24.05
N GLU A 57 -3.62 10.14 -22.97
CA GLU A 57 -3.36 9.39 -21.73
C GLU A 57 -3.68 7.91 -21.90
N LYS A 58 -4.69 7.56 -22.73
CA LYS A 58 -5.02 6.16 -23.04
C LYS A 58 -3.91 5.47 -23.81
N GLU A 59 -3.31 6.16 -24.78
CA GLU A 59 -2.22 5.58 -25.56
C GLU A 59 -0.96 5.34 -24.70
N ASN A 60 -0.59 6.33 -23.88
CA ASN A 60 0.49 6.17 -22.89
C ASN A 60 0.19 5.02 -21.92
N LEU A 61 -1.06 4.88 -21.46
CA LEU A 61 -1.46 3.78 -20.60
C LEU A 61 -1.33 2.41 -21.30
N ARG A 62 -1.73 2.31 -22.56
CA ARG A 62 -1.58 1.09 -23.37
C ARG A 62 -0.10 0.72 -23.49
N GLU A 63 0.76 1.69 -23.76
CA GLU A 63 2.21 1.47 -23.82
C GLU A 63 2.72 0.89 -22.50
N ILE A 64 2.39 1.52 -21.36
CA ILE A 64 2.78 1.05 -20.02
C ILE A 64 2.28 -0.38 -19.76
N LEU A 65 1.00 -0.64 -20.02
CA LEU A 65 0.35 -1.92 -19.68
C LEU A 65 0.64 -3.06 -20.66
N SER A 66 1.20 -2.75 -21.84
CA SER A 66 1.66 -3.74 -22.82
C SER A 66 2.97 -4.42 -22.41
N GLN A 67 3.70 -3.83 -21.46
CA GLN A 67 4.96 -4.37 -20.97
C GLN A 67 4.78 -5.66 -20.16
N ASP A 68 5.88 -6.40 -20.00
CA ASP A 68 5.97 -7.51 -19.06
C ASP A 68 6.11 -6.96 -17.63
N PHE A 69 5.38 -7.54 -16.68
CA PHE A 69 5.37 -7.10 -15.28
C PHE A 69 5.90 -8.20 -14.35
N ASN A 70 7.00 -7.91 -13.66
CA ASN A 70 7.70 -8.84 -12.77
C ASN A 70 7.29 -8.62 -11.32
N TYR A 71 7.03 -9.70 -10.58
CA TYR A 71 6.66 -9.59 -9.18
C TYR A 71 7.70 -8.80 -8.37
N LEU A 72 7.27 -7.69 -7.79
CA LEU A 72 8.10 -6.80 -6.99
C LEU A 72 7.96 -7.11 -5.50
N GLY A 73 6.72 -7.34 -5.04
CA GLY A 73 6.45 -7.46 -3.62
C GLY A 73 4.97 -7.54 -3.28
N SER A 74 4.67 -7.56 -1.99
CA SER A 74 3.30 -7.41 -1.53
C SER A 74 3.23 -6.73 -0.17
N GLY A 75 2.37 -5.72 -0.05
CA GLY A 75 2.03 -5.08 1.23
C GLY A 75 0.81 -5.70 1.88
N ALA A 76 0.19 -5.00 2.83
CA ALA A 76 -1.04 -5.47 3.46
C ALA A 76 -2.23 -5.55 2.48
N GLN A 77 -2.28 -4.64 1.52
CA GLN A 77 -3.45 -4.40 0.68
C GLN A 77 -3.29 -4.87 -0.77
N CYS A 78 -2.08 -4.83 -1.32
CA CYS A 78 -1.85 -5.11 -2.75
C CYS A 78 -0.67 -6.07 -3.01
N TYR A 79 -0.73 -6.75 -4.15
CA TYR A 79 0.43 -7.35 -4.82
C TYR A 79 0.96 -6.37 -5.85
N ALA A 80 2.28 -6.15 -5.88
CA ALA A 80 2.93 -5.18 -6.76
C ALA A 80 3.81 -5.89 -7.78
N PHE A 81 3.76 -5.43 -9.03
CA PHE A 81 4.60 -5.92 -10.12
C PHE A 81 5.24 -4.72 -10.83
N LEU A 82 6.54 -4.83 -11.09
CA LEU A 82 7.36 -3.82 -11.74
C LEU A 82 7.35 -4.03 -13.26
N SER A 83 7.12 -2.97 -14.02
CA SER A 83 7.23 -2.98 -15.49
C SER A 83 8.65 -3.33 -15.95
N ALA A 84 8.78 -3.81 -17.19
CA ALA A 84 10.06 -4.22 -17.77
C ALA A 84 11.07 -3.06 -17.83
N ASP A 85 10.61 -1.83 -18.07
CA ASP A 85 11.43 -0.61 -18.05
C ASP A 85 11.82 -0.12 -16.65
N GLY A 86 11.25 -0.71 -15.59
CA GLY A 86 11.49 -0.33 -14.20
C GLY A 86 10.83 0.98 -13.73
N ASN A 87 10.03 1.64 -14.59
CA ASN A 87 9.47 2.97 -14.30
C ASN A 87 8.08 2.94 -13.67
N TYR A 88 7.36 1.83 -13.78
CA TYR A 88 5.97 1.71 -13.35
C TYR A 88 5.73 0.47 -12.49
N VAL A 89 4.74 0.58 -11.61
CA VAL A 89 4.26 -0.51 -10.78
C VAL A 89 2.77 -0.68 -11.01
N ILE A 90 2.36 -1.85 -11.48
CA ILE A 90 0.97 -2.26 -11.44
C ILE A 90 0.70 -2.94 -10.10
N LYS A 91 -0.34 -2.50 -9.38
CA LYS A 91 -0.74 -3.09 -8.11
C LYS A 91 -2.16 -3.67 -8.19
N PHE A 92 -2.29 -4.93 -7.81
CA PHE A 92 -3.57 -5.63 -7.73
C PHE A 92 -4.02 -5.77 -6.28
N PHE A 93 -5.28 -5.46 -5.99
CA PHE A 93 -5.82 -5.54 -4.64
C PHE A 93 -5.88 -6.99 -4.15
N LYS A 94 -5.57 -7.23 -2.87
CA LYS A 94 -5.68 -8.53 -2.20
C LYS A 94 -7.14 -8.80 -1.84
N ILE A 95 -7.94 -9.13 -2.84
CA ILE A 95 -9.39 -9.34 -2.69
C ILE A 95 -9.72 -10.39 -1.62
N LYS A 96 -8.89 -11.43 -1.45
CA LYS A 96 -9.07 -12.42 -0.36
C LYS A 96 -9.16 -11.81 1.05
N HIS A 97 -8.54 -10.66 1.28
CA HIS A 97 -8.57 -9.95 2.56
C HIS A 97 -9.79 -9.04 2.71
N LEU A 98 -10.42 -8.68 1.58
CA LEU A 98 -11.61 -7.83 1.51
C LEU A 98 -12.91 -8.64 1.56
N LEU A 99 -12.88 -9.91 1.13
CA LEU A 99 -14.05 -10.78 1.18
C LEU A 99 -14.22 -11.48 2.53
N PRO A 100 -15.46 -11.66 3.01
CA PRO A 100 -15.75 -12.62 4.07
C PRO A 100 -15.30 -14.02 3.69
N LYS A 101 -14.74 -14.77 4.64
CA LYS A 101 -14.43 -16.19 4.42
C LYS A 101 -15.72 -16.95 4.14
N LYS A 102 -15.75 -17.79 3.09
CA LYS A 102 -16.97 -18.51 2.65
C LYS A 102 -17.65 -19.28 3.80
N TRP A 103 -16.87 -19.92 4.69
CA TRP A 103 -17.42 -20.66 5.84
C TRP A 103 -18.17 -19.78 6.85
N LEU A 104 -17.85 -18.47 6.95
CA LEU A 104 -18.61 -17.55 7.81
C LEU A 104 -20.05 -17.37 7.31
N LYS A 105 -20.33 -17.65 6.04
CA LYS A 105 -21.69 -17.63 5.49
C LYS A 105 -22.39 -18.97 5.62
N LEU A 106 -21.64 -20.08 5.59
CA LEU A 106 -22.17 -21.44 5.45
C LEU A 106 -22.45 -22.14 6.79
N ILE A 107 -21.70 -21.82 7.86
CA ILE A 107 -21.87 -22.48 9.16
C ILE A 107 -22.67 -21.56 10.07
N PRO A 108 -23.93 -21.88 10.42
CA PRO A 108 -24.62 -21.19 11.50
C PRO A 108 -23.86 -21.49 12.80
N LEU A 109 -23.46 -20.45 13.53
CA LEU A 109 -22.82 -20.56 14.84
C LEU A 109 -23.82 -19.99 15.86
N PRO A 110 -24.73 -20.81 16.41
CA PRO A 110 -25.75 -20.35 17.34
C PRO A 110 -25.12 -19.59 18.50
N GLY A 111 -25.62 -18.39 18.79
CA GLY A 111 -25.10 -17.50 19.85
C GLY A 111 -23.87 -16.67 19.46
N LEU A 112 -23.34 -16.81 18.24
CA LEU A 112 -22.21 -16.02 17.72
C LEU A 112 -22.58 -15.23 16.45
N ASP A 113 -23.86 -15.13 16.13
CA ASP A 113 -24.33 -14.46 14.91
C ASP A 113 -23.92 -12.98 14.87
N ASP A 114 -24.06 -12.25 15.98
CA ASP A 114 -23.62 -10.85 16.06
C ASP A 114 -22.12 -10.69 15.76
N TYR A 115 -21.28 -11.59 16.29
CA TYR A 115 -19.85 -11.58 16.03
C TYR A 115 -19.56 -11.84 14.54
N ARG A 116 -20.28 -12.80 13.94
CA ARG A 116 -20.16 -13.19 12.53
C ARG A 116 -20.56 -12.03 11.61
N PHE A 117 -21.70 -11.38 11.85
CA PHE A 117 -22.17 -10.23 11.08
C PHE A 117 -21.21 -9.04 11.23
N LYS A 118 -20.79 -8.68 12.46
CA LYS A 118 -19.78 -7.63 12.69
C LYS A 118 -18.48 -7.87 11.92
N LYS A 119 -18.05 -9.13 11.79
CA LYS A 119 -16.83 -9.50 11.04
C LYS A 119 -17.01 -9.38 9.53
N ILE A 120 -18.20 -9.67 9.02
CA ILE A 120 -18.58 -9.45 7.62
C ILE A 120 -18.62 -7.96 7.31
N ASP A 121 -19.34 -7.18 8.13
CA ASP A 121 -19.51 -5.74 7.96
C ASP A 121 -18.19 -5.00 8.00
N ARG A 122 -17.29 -5.36 8.93
CA ARG A 122 -15.94 -4.79 9.01
C ARG A 122 -15.14 -5.00 7.72
N ARG A 123 -15.32 -6.14 7.04
CA ARG A 123 -14.62 -6.41 5.77
C ARG A 123 -15.19 -5.61 4.61
N ILE A 124 -16.52 -5.50 4.55
CA ILE A 124 -17.21 -4.64 3.57
C ILE A 124 -16.80 -3.17 3.77
N LEU A 125 -16.73 -2.71 5.01
CA LEU A 125 -16.29 -1.35 5.34
C LEU A 125 -14.84 -1.12 4.89
N ARG A 126 -13.91 -2.03 5.22
CA ARG A 126 -12.50 -1.93 4.77
C ARG A 126 -12.35 -1.87 3.26
N HIS A 127 -13.14 -2.66 2.52
CA HIS A 127 -13.17 -2.57 1.07
C HIS A 127 -13.59 -1.17 0.60
N ARG A 128 -14.67 -0.62 1.17
CA ARG A 128 -15.16 0.72 0.83
C ARG A 128 -14.14 1.81 1.17
N GLU A 129 -13.52 1.72 2.35
CA GLU A 129 -12.48 2.65 2.79
C GLU A 129 -11.29 2.61 1.83
N LEU A 130 -10.81 1.41 1.51
CA LEU A 130 -9.68 1.21 0.59
C LEU A 130 -9.96 1.82 -0.79
N PHE A 131 -11.07 1.46 -1.43
CA PHE A 131 -11.41 1.95 -2.77
C PHE A 131 -11.65 3.46 -2.76
N SER A 132 -12.30 3.98 -1.72
CA SER A 132 -12.50 5.42 -1.55
C SER A 132 -11.16 6.15 -1.42
N SER A 133 -10.21 5.57 -0.68
CA SER A 133 -8.89 6.16 -0.46
C SER A 133 -8.09 6.26 -1.76
N TYR A 134 -8.06 5.18 -2.55
CA TYR A 134 -7.42 5.19 -3.87
C TYR A 134 -8.12 6.12 -4.87
N LYS A 135 -9.46 6.20 -4.84
CA LYS A 135 -10.21 7.13 -5.70
C LYS A 135 -9.86 8.59 -5.38
N ILE A 136 -9.89 8.97 -4.10
CA ILE A 136 -9.48 10.30 -3.63
C ILE A 136 -8.03 10.59 -4.04
N ALA A 137 -7.13 9.64 -3.80
CA ALA A 137 -5.73 9.79 -4.16
C ALA A 137 -5.54 10.03 -5.67
N TYR A 138 -6.32 9.34 -6.50
CA TYR A 138 -6.26 9.49 -7.95
C TYR A 138 -6.87 10.82 -8.44
N GLU A 139 -8.01 11.23 -7.90
CA GLU A 139 -8.73 12.42 -8.36
C GLU A 139 -8.09 13.72 -7.84
N GLU A 140 -7.53 13.70 -6.62
CA GLU A 140 -7.15 14.93 -5.91
C GLU A 140 -5.66 15.02 -5.56
N LEU A 141 -4.97 13.88 -5.54
CA LEU A 141 -3.57 13.77 -5.16
C LEU A 141 -2.72 13.01 -6.20
N LYS A 142 -3.13 13.04 -7.48
CA LYS A 142 -2.48 12.27 -8.55
C LYS A 142 -0.98 12.54 -8.62
N LYS A 143 -0.60 13.82 -8.53
CA LYS A 143 0.80 14.27 -8.52
C LYS A 143 1.53 13.78 -7.27
N GLU A 144 0.95 14.01 -6.10
CA GLU A 144 1.54 13.71 -4.79
C GLU A 144 1.68 12.21 -4.53
N THR A 145 0.90 11.37 -5.22
CA THR A 145 0.89 9.91 -5.00
C THR A 145 1.53 9.15 -6.15
N GLY A 146 1.88 9.82 -7.24
CA GLY A 146 2.44 9.22 -8.44
C GLY A 146 1.49 8.24 -9.13
N LEU A 147 0.19 8.28 -8.83
CA LEU A 147 -0.81 7.46 -9.51
C LEU A 147 -0.93 7.91 -10.97
N VAL A 148 -0.88 6.93 -11.87
CA VAL A 148 -1.01 7.16 -13.32
C VAL A 148 -2.41 6.76 -13.76
N PHE A 149 -2.90 5.63 -13.26
CA PHE A 149 -4.17 5.04 -13.64
C PHE A 149 -4.79 4.26 -12.49
N ILE A 150 -6.12 4.17 -12.51
CA ILE A 150 -6.90 3.39 -11.56
C ILE A 150 -8.07 2.70 -12.27
N HIS A 151 -8.27 1.43 -11.96
CA HIS A 151 -9.39 0.61 -12.44
C HIS A 151 -10.04 -0.04 -11.24
N LEU A 152 -11.07 0.59 -10.69
CA LEU A 152 -11.85 0.06 -9.55
C LEU A 152 -13.13 -0.65 -9.97
N ASN A 153 -13.55 -0.47 -11.23
CA ASN A 153 -14.66 -1.19 -11.85
C ASN A 153 -14.10 -2.06 -12.96
N LYS A 154 -14.57 -3.31 -13.02
CA LYS A 154 -14.35 -4.13 -14.21
C LYS A 154 -15.07 -3.49 -15.40
N SER A 155 -14.46 -3.58 -16.56
CA SER A 155 -14.98 -2.98 -17.80
C SER A 155 -14.82 -3.96 -18.97
N LYS A 156 -15.00 -3.47 -20.20
CA LYS A 156 -14.64 -4.20 -21.43
C LYS A 156 -13.90 -3.29 -22.41
N ASP A 157 -13.45 -2.14 -21.93
CA ASP A 157 -13.03 -1.02 -22.77
C ASP A 157 -11.51 -0.87 -22.81
N LEU A 158 -10.78 -1.50 -21.86
CA LEU A 158 -9.32 -1.49 -21.90
C LEU A 158 -8.82 -2.42 -23.00
N GLU A 159 -9.36 -3.64 -23.06
CA GLU A 159 -8.97 -4.70 -24.01
C GLU A 159 -7.47 -5.07 -23.95
N ILE A 160 -6.81 -4.78 -22.83
CA ILE A 160 -5.37 -5.03 -22.64
C ILE A 160 -5.14 -6.36 -21.90
N ARG A 161 -4.25 -7.18 -22.47
CA ARG A 161 -3.75 -8.38 -21.81
C ARG A 161 -2.36 -8.16 -21.23
N ALA A 162 -2.26 -8.12 -19.90
CA ALA A 162 -0.98 -7.99 -19.22
C ALA A 162 -0.32 -9.36 -18.98
N LYS A 163 1.01 -9.41 -19.09
CA LYS A 163 1.82 -10.57 -18.70
C LYS A 163 2.42 -10.32 -17.33
N LEU A 164 2.04 -11.15 -16.36
CA LEU A 164 2.54 -11.10 -14.99
C LEU A 164 3.46 -12.28 -14.70
N TYR A 165 4.67 -12.01 -14.22
CA TYR A 165 5.61 -13.02 -13.75
C TYR A 165 5.62 -13.06 -12.24
N ASP A 166 5.37 -14.23 -11.65
CA ASP A 166 5.42 -14.41 -10.20
C ASP A 166 6.87 -14.50 -9.67
N ARG A 167 7.04 -14.73 -8.35
CA ARG A 167 8.36 -14.89 -7.72
C ARG A 167 9.18 -16.06 -8.29
N MET A 168 8.50 -17.07 -8.83
CA MET A 168 9.11 -18.25 -9.44
C MET A 168 9.28 -18.10 -10.95
N ARG A 169 9.03 -16.90 -11.50
CA ARG A 169 9.03 -16.57 -12.93
C ARG A 169 7.99 -17.31 -13.76
N ASN A 170 6.93 -17.83 -13.14
CA ASN A 170 5.79 -18.35 -13.90
C ASN A 170 5.03 -17.19 -14.52
N CYS A 171 4.76 -17.27 -15.81
CA CYS A 171 4.01 -16.26 -16.55
C CYS A 171 2.50 -16.56 -16.49
N SER A 172 1.71 -15.54 -16.16
CA SER A 172 0.25 -15.52 -16.28
C SER A 172 -0.17 -14.37 -17.20
N CYS A 173 -0.90 -14.68 -18.27
CA CYS A 173 -1.51 -13.66 -19.12
C CYS A 173 -2.95 -13.42 -18.65
N ILE A 174 -3.28 -12.20 -18.29
CA ILE A 174 -4.61 -11.83 -17.76
C ILE A 174 -5.23 -10.71 -18.59
N ASN A 175 -6.55 -10.74 -18.77
CA ASN A 175 -7.28 -9.59 -19.28
C ASN A 175 -7.49 -8.58 -18.15
N LEU A 176 -7.00 -7.35 -18.31
CA LEU A 176 -7.06 -6.33 -17.26
C LEU A 176 -8.48 -5.83 -16.98
N ASP A 177 -9.38 -5.92 -17.96
CA ASP A 177 -10.81 -5.64 -17.81
C ASP A 177 -11.47 -6.44 -16.67
N ASP A 178 -10.93 -7.62 -16.35
CA ASP A 178 -11.51 -8.54 -15.35
C ASP A 178 -11.07 -8.26 -13.90
N PHE A 179 -10.19 -7.29 -13.65
CA PHE A 179 -9.55 -7.08 -12.35
C PHE A 179 -9.56 -5.62 -11.91
N GLU A 180 -9.62 -5.41 -10.60
CA GLU A 180 -9.35 -4.10 -10.01
C GLU A 180 -7.85 -3.92 -9.75
N PHE A 181 -7.28 -2.83 -10.26
CA PHE A 181 -5.86 -2.53 -10.15
C PHE A 181 -5.59 -1.04 -10.23
N ILE A 182 -4.34 -0.67 -9.93
CA ILE A 182 -3.81 0.66 -10.17
C ILE A 182 -2.47 0.58 -10.89
N VAL A 183 -2.11 1.67 -11.56
CA VAL A 183 -0.76 1.89 -12.08
C VAL A 183 -0.18 3.11 -11.40
N GLN A 184 1.05 2.99 -10.94
CA GLN A 184 1.75 4.05 -10.22
C GLN A 184 3.19 4.12 -10.70
N LYS A 185 3.79 5.31 -10.67
CA LYS A 185 5.23 5.45 -10.94
C LYS A 185 6.06 4.68 -9.89
N LYS A 186 7.15 4.07 -10.33
CA LYS A 186 8.10 3.42 -9.43
C LYS A 186 8.95 4.48 -8.73
N ALA A 187 8.83 4.55 -7.41
CA ALA A 187 9.69 5.40 -6.60
C ALA A 187 10.91 4.66 -6.05
N GLN A 188 12.00 5.42 -5.89
CA GLN A 188 13.12 5.10 -5.02
C GLN A 188 12.74 5.46 -3.58
N LEU A 189 12.91 4.56 -2.61
CA LEU A 189 12.54 4.85 -1.22
C LEU A 189 13.37 6.01 -0.66
N VAL A 190 12.78 6.82 0.23
CA VAL A 190 13.50 7.95 0.85
C VAL A 190 14.79 7.48 1.54
N ARG A 191 14.72 6.38 2.31
CA ARG A 191 15.89 5.82 3.01
C ARG A 191 16.99 5.41 2.03
N ASP A 192 16.63 4.76 0.93
CA ASP A 192 17.58 4.34 -0.09
C ASP A 192 18.26 5.55 -0.74
N ARG A 193 17.52 6.65 -0.97
CA ARG A 193 18.08 7.90 -1.50
C ARG A 193 19.01 8.57 -0.49
N ILE A 194 18.61 8.68 0.79
CA ILE A 194 19.46 9.23 1.85
C ILE A 194 20.75 8.42 1.96
N THR A 195 20.66 7.09 2.06
CA THR A 195 21.83 6.21 2.12
C THR A 195 22.75 6.38 0.92
N PHE A 196 22.20 6.46 -0.28
CA PHE A 196 22.97 6.66 -1.51
C PHE A 196 23.76 7.99 -1.51
N LEU A 197 23.14 9.07 -1.03
CA LEU A 197 23.75 10.41 -0.96
C LEU A 197 24.80 10.49 0.15
N MET A 198 24.51 9.95 1.32
CA MET A 198 25.44 9.92 2.46
C MET A 198 26.68 9.09 2.17
N GLN A 199 26.56 7.97 1.45
CA GLN A 199 27.71 7.18 0.99
C GLN A 199 28.62 7.92 -0.02
N ARG A 200 28.20 9.09 -0.51
CA ARG A 200 28.93 9.93 -1.45
C ARG A 200 29.25 11.31 -0.86
N ASP A 201 29.12 11.47 0.45
CA ASP A 201 29.36 12.71 1.18
C ASP A 201 28.52 13.91 0.70
N ARG A 202 27.35 13.64 0.07
CA ARG A 202 26.44 14.68 -0.44
C ARG A 202 25.47 15.13 0.66
N HIS A 203 26.03 15.81 1.67
CA HIS A 203 25.31 16.21 2.89
C HIS A 203 24.16 17.19 2.60
N GLU A 204 24.42 18.29 1.88
CA GLU A 204 23.40 19.31 1.57
C GLU A 204 22.21 18.73 0.80
N GLU A 205 22.46 17.84 -0.16
CA GLU A 205 21.39 17.18 -0.92
C GLU A 205 20.58 16.20 -0.07
N THR A 206 21.21 15.60 0.94
CA THR A 206 20.51 14.75 1.90
C THR A 206 19.56 15.58 2.74
N LEU A 207 19.99 16.74 3.23
CA LEU A 207 19.13 17.68 3.96
C LEU A 207 17.98 18.18 3.09
N ASN A 208 18.23 18.49 1.81
CA ASN A 208 17.18 18.87 0.88
C ASN A 208 16.14 17.74 0.66
N VAL A 209 16.59 16.48 0.61
CA VAL A 209 15.70 15.31 0.52
C VAL A 209 14.79 15.22 1.76
N ILE A 210 15.34 15.43 2.95
CA ILE A 210 14.61 15.42 4.22
C ILE A 210 13.59 16.56 4.26
N GLN A 211 14.02 17.78 3.92
CA GLN A 211 13.16 18.95 3.88
C GLN A 211 12.00 18.75 2.89
N THR A 212 12.28 18.31 1.66
CA THR A 212 11.26 18.08 0.63
C THR A 212 10.23 17.02 1.08
N LEU A 213 10.68 15.98 1.79
CA LEU A 213 9.78 14.98 2.37
C LEU A 213 8.80 15.61 3.38
N LEU A 214 9.31 16.40 4.32
CA LEU A 214 8.47 17.01 5.36
C LEU A 214 7.54 18.08 4.76
N GLU A 215 8.01 18.86 3.79
CA GLU A 215 7.16 19.80 3.03
C GLU A 215 6.03 19.08 2.29
N GLN A 216 6.30 17.89 1.74
CA GLN A 216 5.29 17.07 1.08
C GLN A 216 4.18 16.59 2.05
N VAL A 217 4.50 16.41 3.34
CA VAL A 217 3.49 16.14 4.39
C VAL A 217 2.62 17.38 4.60
N VAL A 218 3.23 18.55 4.74
CA VAL A 218 2.52 19.83 4.90
C VAL A 218 1.60 20.10 3.72
N VAL A 219 2.06 19.89 2.49
CA VAL A 219 1.24 20.07 1.26
C VAL A 219 -0.01 19.20 1.30
N GLN A 220 0.10 17.92 1.68
CA GLN A 220 -1.05 17.03 1.79
C GLN A 220 -2.05 17.50 2.85
N CYS A 221 -1.55 17.90 4.03
CA CYS A 221 -2.41 18.39 5.10
C CYS A 221 -3.08 19.72 4.74
N LYS A 222 -2.38 20.66 4.10
CA LYS A 222 -2.95 21.93 3.60
C LYS A 222 -4.01 21.72 2.51
N LYS A 223 -3.96 20.60 1.78
CA LYS A 223 -5.05 20.17 0.88
C LYS A 223 -6.24 19.54 1.62
N GLY A 224 -6.13 19.27 2.92
CA GLY A 224 -7.18 18.66 3.74
C GLY A 224 -7.12 17.13 3.75
N PHE A 225 -5.94 16.54 3.54
CA PHE A 225 -5.76 15.10 3.54
C PHE A 225 -4.84 14.64 4.66
N ILE A 226 -5.20 13.51 5.27
CA ILE A 226 -4.42 12.86 6.31
C ILE A 226 -4.17 11.41 5.93
N ASP A 227 -3.00 10.91 6.32
CA ASP A 227 -2.70 9.48 6.31
C ASP A 227 -2.80 8.92 7.73
N ARG A 228 -3.68 7.92 7.89
CA ARG A 228 -3.81 7.19 9.15
C ARG A 228 -2.69 6.18 9.35
N ASP A 229 -1.99 5.81 8.29
CA ASP A 229 -0.69 5.16 8.41
C ASP A 229 0.38 6.23 8.67
N SER A 230 1.42 5.86 9.41
CA SER A 230 2.52 6.77 9.74
C SER A 230 3.86 6.21 9.25
N GLY A 231 3.85 5.22 8.36
CA GLY A 231 5.04 4.51 7.88
C GLY A 231 5.93 5.32 6.93
N VAL A 232 6.63 6.36 7.43
CA VAL A 232 7.52 7.24 6.63
C VAL A 232 8.49 6.46 5.74
N SER A 233 9.14 5.46 6.31
CA SER A 233 10.24 4.73 5.70
C SER A 233 9.88 3.87 4.50
N HIS A 234 8.60 3.53 4.38
CA HIS A 234 8.12 2.58 3.39
C HIS A 234 6.95 3.11 2.55
N ASN A 235 6.41 4.28 2.88
CA ASN A 235 5.28 4.88 2.18
C ASN A 235 5.71 6.04 1.27
N TYR A 236 6.89 6.62 1.50
CA TYR A 236 7.41 7.75 0.73
C TYR A 236 8.61 7.35 -0.12
N GLY A 237 8.72 8.00 -1.28
CA GLY A 237 9.85 7.84 -2.17
C GLY A 237 9.90 8.93 -3.23
N PHE A 238 10.94 8.88 -4.06
CA PHE A 238 11.19 9.86 -5.10
C PHE A 238 10.99 9.29 -6.50
N VAL A 239 10.40 10.11 -7.36
CA VAL A 239 10.38 9.92 -8.81
C VAL A 239 11.09 11.13 -9.42
N GLY A 240 12.32 10.94 -9.90
CA GLY A 240 13.21 12.06 -10.18
C GLY A 240 13.43 12.87 -8.90
N ASP A 241 13.17 14.17 -8.92
CA ASP A 241 13.29 15.05 -7.75
C ASP A 241 11.99 15.24 -6.98
N GLN A 242 10.89 14.64 -7.44
CA GLN A 242 9.60 14.78 -6.78
C GLN A 242 9.41 13.70 -5.71
N VAL A 243 9.08 14.11 -4.49
CA VAL A 243 8.57 13.19 -3.46
C VAL A 243 7.15 12.78 -3.80
N ILE A 244 6.87 11.48 -3.68
CA ILE A 244 5.53 10.92 -3.74
C ILE A 244 5.23 10.05 -2.51
N HIS A 245 3.97 10.10 -2.08
CA HIS A 245 3.37 9.24 -1.08
C HIS A 245 2.64 8.08 -1.79
N PHE A 246 3.30 6.93 -1.93
CA PHE A 246 2.84 5.88 -2.83
C PHE A 246 1.99 4.77 -2.16
N ASP A 247 1.91 4.72 -0.82
CA ASP A 247 0.99 3.85 -0.08
C ASP A 247 -0.27 4.61 0.35
N VAL A 248 -1.19 4.77 -0.59
CA VAL A 248 -2.38 5.63 -0.42
C VAL A 248 -3.54 4.93 0.25
N GLY A 249 -3.33 3.75 0.85
CA GLY A 249 -4.40 2.86 1.30
C GLY A 249 -5.25 3.34 2.47
N GLN A 250 -4.84 4.43 3.13
CA GLN A 250 -5.47 4.98 4.33
C GLN A 250 -5.58 6.52 4.29
N ILE A 251 -5.45 7.12 3.11
CA ILE A 251 -5.71 8.54 2.90
C ILE A 251 -7.20 8.82 3.10
N THR A 252 -7.51 9.81 3.94
CA THR A 252 -8.86 10.32 4.15
C THR A 252 -8.89 11.83 4.10
N ARG A 253 -10.01 12.41 3.67
CA ARG A 253 -10.25 13.84 3.79
C ARG A 253 -10.56 14.19 5.24
N ASP A 254 -9.87 15.20 5.74
CA ASP A 254 -10.09 15.80 7.06
C ASP A 254 -9.71 17.29 6.97
N GLU A 255 -10.72 18.16 6.95
CA GLU A 255 -10.50 19.61 6.85
C GLU A 255 -9.77 20.18 8.07
N SER A 256 -9.77 19.48 9.21
CA SER A 256 -8.97 19.88 10.38
C SER A 256 -7.47 19.78 10.12
N ALA A 257 -7.05 18.99 9.12
CA ALA A 257 -5.65 18.88 8.71
C ALA A 257 -5.06 20.20 8.18
N LYS A 258 -5.92 21.10 7.72
CA LYS A 258 -5.50 22.43 7.22
C LYS A 258 -5.11 23.37 8.36
N VAL A 259 -5.47 23.05 9.60
CA VAL A 259 -5.13 23.86 10.77
C VAL A 259 -3.62 23.75 11.05
N PRO A 260 -2.93 24.87 11.33
CA PRO A 260 -1.48 24.88 11.56
C PRO A 260 -0.98 23.85 12.56
N SER A 261 -1.60 23.84 13.74
CA SER A 261 -1.27 22.90 14.80
C SER A 261 -1.45 21.43 14.42
N TYR A 262 -2.27 21.12 13.40
CA TYR A 262 -2.46 19.77 12.92
C TYR A 262 -1.28 19.32 12.06
N TYR A 263 -0.97 20.03 10.98
CA TYR A 263 0.12 19.59 10.11
C TYR A 263 1.49 19.72 10.79
N GLN A 264 1.66 20.64 11.75
CA GLN A 264 2.85 20.68 12.61
C GLN A 264 3.01 19.38 13.42
N ARG A 265 1.90 18.86 13.96
CA ARG A 265 1.89 17.56 14.64
C ARG A 265 2.22 16.41 13.69
N GLU A 266 1.75 16.47 12.45
CA GLU A 266 2.08 15.48 11.43
C GLU A 266 3.56 15.54 11.04
N VAL A 267 4.12 16.74 10.86
CA VAL A 267 5.57 16.93 10.67
C VAL A 267 6.35 16.32 11.82
N LEU A 268 5.99 16.60 13.07
CA LEU A 268 6.62 15.97 14.25
C LEU A 268 6.50 14.44 14.24
N ARG A 269 5.32 13.91 13.89
CA ARG A 269 5.06 12.46 13.85
C ARG A 269 5.95 11.75 12.83
N ILE A 270 6.12 12.34 11.65
CA ILE A 270 6.95 11.83 10.57
C ILE A 270 8.44 12.07 10.88
N GLY A 271 8.77 13.27 11.36
CA GLY A 271 10.10 13.70 11.80
C GLY A 271 10.71 12.76 12.83
N ARG A 272 9.97 12.40 13.89
CA ARG A 272 10.45 11.45 14.91
C ARG A 272 10.85 10.09 14.37
N LYS A 273 10.10 9.57 13.40
CA LYS A 273 10.44 8.28 12.77
C LYS A 273 11.67 8.37 11.87
N LEU A 274 11.94 9.56 11.36
CA LEU A 274 13.13 9.86 10.61
C LEU A 274 14.32 10.06 11.55
N GLU A 275 14.16 10.78 12.65
CA GLU A 275 15.12 10.91 13.77
C GLU A 275 15.55 9.52 14.26
N ASP A 276 14.59 8.65 14.65
CA ASP A 276 14.86 7.29 15.12
C ASP A 276 15.75 6.48 14.14
N TRP A 277 15.60 6.73 12.85
CA TRP A 277 16.39 6.04 11.82
C TRP A 277 17.73 6.74 11.55
N ILE A 278 17.77 8.07 11.52
CA ILE A 278 18.97 8.87 11.29
C ILE A 278 19.93 8.73 12.46
N GLU A 279 19.46 8.74 13.70
CA GLU A 279 20.31 8.56 14.90
C GLU A 279 21.12 7.26 14.83
N VAL A 280 20.51 6.17 14.33
CA VAL A 280 21.17 4.87 14.21
C VAL A 280 22.13 4.80 13.01
N ASN A 281 21.80 5.43 11.89
CA ASN A 281 22.51 5.21 10.61
C ASN A 281 23.45 6.35 10.22
N TYR A 282 23.08 7.59 10.53
CA TYR A 282 23.76 8.84 10.13
C TYR A 282 23.66 9.90 11.24
N PRO A 283 24.13 9.63 12.47
CA PRO A 283 23.94 10.53 13.62
C PRO A 283 24.48 11.95 13.42
N ALA A 284 25.43 12.13 12.50
CA ALA A 284 25.97 13.44 12.15
C ALA A 284 24.95 14.41 11.54
N LEU A 285 23.81 13.93 11.01
CA LEU A 285 22.74 14.77 10.45
C LEU A 285 21.69 15.21 11.48
N MET A 286 21.80 14.74 12.73
CA MET A 286 20.78 15.01 13.74
C MET A 286 20.59 16.51 14.03
N PRO A 287 21.65 17.32 14.21
CA PRO A 287 21.48 18.75 14.49
C PRO A 287 20.70 19.48 13.38
N GLU A 288 21.04 19.21 12.11
CA GLU A 288 20.38 19.84 10.97
C GLU A 288 18.96 19.31 10.76
N LEU A 289 18.71 18.03 11.06
CA LEU A 289 17.36 17.47 11.03
C LEU A 289 16.44 18.15 12.07
N GLU A 290 16.94 18.32 13.29
CA GLU A 290 16.23 19.02 14.36
C GLU A 290 15.91 20.46 13.95
N GLU A 291 16.88 21.18 13.38
CA GLU A 291 16.67 22.54 12.86
C GLU A 291 15.60 22.59 11.75
N ILE A 292 15.62 21.64 10.81
CA ILE A 292 14.60 21.53 9.77
C ILE A 292 13.22 21.33 10.39
N ILE A 293 13.09 20.40 11.34
CA ILE A 293 11.79 20.11 11.99
C ILE A 293 11.31 21.34 12.77
N ASP A 294 12.18 21.96 13.56
CA ASP A 294 11.87 23.15 14.37
C ASP A 294 11.41 24.31 13.48
N SER A 295 12.09 24.55 12.36
CA SER A 295 11.70 25.59 11.38
C SER A 295 10.33 25.34 10.74
N MET A 296 9.87 24.09 10.66
CA MET A 296 8.57 23.73 10.10
C MET A 296 7.43 23.81 11.11
N ILE A 297 7.74 23.72 12.39
CA ILE A 297 6.76 23.79 13.47
C ILE A 297 6.71 25.16 14.14
N ASP A 298 7.64 26.07 13.82
CA ASP A 298 7.65 27.43 14.32
C ASP A 298 6.33 28.16 13.95
N PRO A 299 5.54 28.60 14.96
CA PRO A 299 4.34 29.39 14.75
C PRO A 299 4.58 30.70 13.96
N SER A 300 5.81 31.23 13.96
CA SER A 300 6.16 32.49 13.30
C SER A 300 6.13 32.42 11.77
N ARG A 301 6.19 31.21 11.19
CA ARG A 301 6.24 31.00 9.73
C ARG A 301 4.92 31.34 9.00
N GLU A 302 3.84 31.56 9.74
CA GLU A 302 2.51 31.87 9.18
C GLU A 302 2.00 33.28 9.52
N ALA A 303 2.83 34.13 10.12
CA ALA A 303 2.53 35.55 10.35
C ALA A 303 2.78 36.41 9.11
#